data_AF-A0A7W7VX60-F1
#
_entry.id   AF-A0A7W7VX60-F1
#
_cell.length_a   1.000
_cell.length_b   1.000
_cell.length_c   1.000
_cell.angle_alpha   90.00
_cell.angle_beta   90.00
_cell.angle_gamma   90.00
#
_symmetry.space_group_name_H-M   'P 1'
#
loop_
_entity.id
_entity.type
_entity.pdbx_description
1 polymer ?
#
loop_
_entity_poly.entity_id
_entity_poly.type
_entity_poly.pdbx_seq_one_letter_code
_entity_poly.pdbx_strand_id
1 'polypeptide(L)'
;MRISLIPLLGLGCTAALLAPASAAIATPARPTAIRTSAPRTTTLALRPLPATADRVGEPGAANGGGDQGGGDRGVGTGGPEGAQVRGVDAPATAGFAMLGVSWDDPTTALHGTVEVRTHPAKAGDRAGGWSAWRPLEVDSEDTPGHGLEERRGPHARGATAPLWVGPSDGVQVRVRGSAELPHGLRVDLVDPGEAAAVSAADVLAPEPAGSRRHSSIAHQAPRPGIVTRAGWGANESLRDQSYVYTGTVKVVFVHHTDTGNGYSCADSPAVIRSIYQYHVVSNGWRDIGYNFLVDRCGTIYEGRAGGVARSVLGAHTLGFNTDSAGVAALGTYTSAEPPQAQVDGITKIAAWKLGLGSRDAAGTATLTSASNSSRYPQGTSHTFHAISGHRDAFATDCPGDTLYTRLGDIRSRATHLQGR
;
A
#
# COMPACT_ATOMS: atom_id res chain seq x y z
N MET A 1 -31.35 -38.33 -79.27
CA MET A 1 -32.07 -39.57 -79.63
C MET A 1 -32.35 -40.35 -78.35
N ARG A 2 -33.64 -40.52 -78.01
CA ARG A 2 -34.24 -41.53 -77.08
C ARG A 2 -33.71 -41.55 -75.63
N ILE A 3 -34.44 -41.00 -74.66
CA ILE A 3 -35.50 -41.66 -73.84
C ILE A 3 -35.13 -43.09 -73.44
N SER A 4 -34.98 -43.32 -72.13
CA SER A 4 -35.39 -44.57 -71.48
C SER A 4 -35.66 -44.38 -69.99
N LEU A 5 -36.86 -44.81 -69.60
CA LEU A 5 -37.38 -44.97 -68.25
C LEU A 5 -36.64 -46.07 -67.49
N ILE A 6 -36.57 -45.96 -66.16
CA ILE A 6 -36.42 -47.10 -65.24
C ILE A 6 -37.50 -46.97 -64.14
N PRO A 7 -38.18 -48.07 -63.74
CA PRO A 7 -39.44 -48.02 -63.03
C PRO A 7 -39.32 -48.02 -61.49
N LEU A 8 -40.46 -47.68 -60.88
CA LEU A 8 -40.82 -47.82 -59.46
C LEU A 8 -40.49 -49.22 -58.89
N LEU A 9 -39.95 -49.23 -57.68
CA LEU A 9 -40.14 -50.29 -56.67
C LEU A 9 -40.34 -49.62 -55.31
N GLY A 10 -41.40 -50.01 -54.63
CA GLY A 10 -41.98 -49.32 -53.50
C GLY A 10 -41.43 -49.68 -52.12
N LEU A 11 -41.69 -48.73 -51.22
CA LEU A 11 -41.97 -48.81 -49.79
C LEU A 11 -41.29 -49.88 -48.93
N GLY A 12 -40.46 -49.39 -48.01
CA GLY A 12 -40.33 -49.90 -46.64
C GLY A 12 -40.19 -48.71 -45.68
N CYS A 13 -41.31 -48.21 -45.16
CA CYS A 13 -41.34 -47.19 -44.10
C CYS A 13 -40.99 -47.83 -42.75
N THR A 14 -39.82 -47.50 -42.20
CA THR A 14 -39.54 -47.61 -40.75
C THR A 14 -39.50 -46.21 -40.16
N ALA A 15 -40.59 -45.83 -39.49
CA ALA A 15 -40.66 -44.60 -38.71
C ALA A 15 -39.85 -44.79 -37.41
N ALA A 16 -38.65 -44.23 -37.36
CA ALA A 16 -37.93 -44.01 -36.10
C ALA A 16 -38.48 -42.74 -35.44
N LEU A 17 -39.17 -42.89 -34.31
CA LEU A 17 -39.53 -41.77 -33.44
C LEU A 17 -38.26 -41.14 -32.86
N LEU A 18 -37.85 -40.01 -33.40
CA LEU A 18 -36.90 -39.10 -32.77
C LEU A 18 -37.66 -38.23 -31.76
N ALA A 19 -37.46 -38.48 -30.48
CA ALA A 19 -37.90 -37.57 -29.42
C ALA A 19 -37.11 -36.25 -29.52
N PRO A 20 -37.73 -35.07 -29.33
CA PRO A 20 -37.02 -33.81 -29.32
C PRO A 20 -36.15 -33.72 -28.07
N ALA A 21 -34.86 -33.45 -28.25
CA ALA A 21 -33.98 -33.08 -27.15
C ALA A 21 -34.45 -31.74 -26.57
N SER A 22 -35.02 -31.77 -25.36
CA SER A 22 -35.31 -30.57 -24.58
C SER A 22 -34.00 -29.85 -24.26
N ALA A 23 -33.77 -28.71 -24.90
CA ALA A 23 -32.73 -27.78 -24.49
C ALA A 23 -33.07 -27.26 -23.08
N ALA A 24 -32.32 -27.72 -22.09
CA ALA A 24 -32.38 -27.16 -20.75
C ALA A 24 -31.86 -25.71 -20.81
N ILE A 25 -32.76 -24.75 -20.70
CA ILE A 25 -32.42 -23.34 -20.49
C ILE A 25 -31.73 -23.28 -19.13
N ALA A 26 -30.41 -23.04 -19.13
CA ALA A 26 -29.66 -22.80 -17.91
C ALA A 26 -30.22 -21.54 -17.25
N THR A 27 -30.84 -21.70 -16.08
CA THR A 27 -31.20 -20.58 -15.21
C THR A 27 -29.92 -19.81 -14.87
N PRO A 28 -29.86 -18.48 -15.07
CA PRO A 28 -28.71 -17.71 -14.63
C PRO A 28 -28.56 -17.88 -13.12
N ALA A 29 -27.35 -18.24 -12.68
CA ALA A 29 -27.02 -18.30 -11.27
C ALA A 29 -27.43 -16.97 -10.62
N ARG A 30 -28.18 -17.03 -9.50
CA ARG A 30 -28.46 -15.85 -8.69
C ARG A 30 -27.12 -15.17 -8.39
N PRO A 31 -26.96 -13.85 -8.62
CA PRO A 31 -25.75 -13.17 -8.18
C PRO A 31 -25.61 -13.38 -6.68
N THR A 32 -24.52 -14.00 -6.27
CA THR A 32 -24.14 -14.09 -4.86
C THR A 32 -24.17 -12.67 -4.32
N ALA A 33 -24.97 -12.41 -3.29
CA ALA A 33 -25.04 -11.09 -2.68
C ALA A 33 -23.60 -10.64 -2.36
N ILE A 34 -23.18 -9.50 -2.92
CA ILE A 34 -21.87 -8.92 -2.63
C ILE A 34 -21.87 -8.67 -1.13
N ARG A 35 -21.11 -9.47 -0.38
CA ARG A 35 -20.91 -9.21 1.04
C ARG A 35 -20.04 -7.97 1.11
N THR A 36 -20.61 -6.88 1.59
CA THR A 36 -19.88 -5.68 1.97
C THR A 36 -19.80 -5.67 3.49
N SER A 37 -18.61 -5.49 4.04
CA SER A 37 -18.40 -5.42 5.48
C SER A 37 -17.66 -4.13 5.80
N ALA A 38 -18.05 -3.50 6.92
CA ALA A 38 -17.46 -2.24 7.31
C ALA A 38 -16.00 -2.45 7.77
N PRO A 39 -15.09 -1.55 7.37
CA PRO A 39 -13.71 -1.56 7.86
C PRO A 39 -13.63 -1.35 9.39
N ARG A 40 -12.62 -1.92 10.03
CA ARG A 40 -12.40 -1.81 11.49
C ARG A 40 -10.93 -1.72 11.86
N THR A 41 -10.64 -0.95 12.89
CA THR A 41 -9.32 -0.92 13.55
C THR A 41 -9.45 -1.40 15.00
N THR A 42 -8.66 -2.39 15.38
CA THR A 42 -8.54 -2.88 16.76
C THR A 42 -7.18 -2.52 17.32
N THR A 43 -7.12 -1.98 18.54
CA THR A 43 -5.85 -1.55 19.15
C THR A 43 -5.51 -2.38 20.37
N LEU A 44 -4.23 -2.78 20.51
CA LEU A 44 -3.73 -3.54 21.65
C LEU A 44 -2.51 -2.82 22.23
N ALA A 45 -2.59 -2.43 23.51
CA ALA A 45 -1.49 -1.76 24.20
C ALA A 45 -0.29 -2.71 24.39
N LEU A 46 0.92 -2.24 24.05
CA LEU A 46 2.14 -3.01 24.25
C LEU A 46 2.56 -2.95 25.73
N ARG A 47 2.66 -4.10 26.39
CA ARG A 47 2.99 -4.21 27.82
C ARG A 47 4.48 -4.54 28.00
N PRO A 48 5.10 -4.20 29.15
CA PRO A 48 6.42 -4.70 29.50
C PRO A 48 6.47 -6.23 29.40
N LEU A 49 7.45 -6.75 28.67
CA LEU A 49 7.73 -8.18 28.60
C LEU A 49 8.96 -8.50 29.46
N PRO A 50 9.05 -9.70 30.06
CA PRO A 50 10.26 -10.15 30.72
C PRO A 50 11.43 -10.15 29.72
N ALA A 51 12.62 -9.75 30.14
CA ALA A 51 13.83 -9.77 29.30
C ALA A 51 14.17 -11.18 28.75
N THR A 52 13.57 -12.24 29.31
CA THR A 52 13.70 -13.65 28.88
C THR A 52 12.75 -14.07 27.76
N ALA A 53 11.94 -13.15 27.20
CA ALA A 53 11.02 -13.43 26.09
C ALA A 53 11.71 -13.96 24.81
N ASP A 54 13.04 -13.99 24.77
CA ASP A 54 13.84 -14.63 23.74
C ASP A 54 13.73 -16.17 23.68
N ARG A 55 13.08 -16.84 24.66
CA ARG A 55 13.08 -18.32 24.76
C ARG A 55 11.78 -19.05 24.49
N VAL A 56 10.67 -18.37 24.19
CA VAL A 56 9.39 -19.06 23.93
C VAL A 56 9.08 -18.97 22.43
N GLY A 57 9.60 -19.92 21.65
CA GLY A 57 9.43 -19.90 20.21
C GLY A 57 9.96 -21.08 19.40
N GLU A 58 10.23 -22.25 19.98
CA GLU A 58 10.42 -23.48 19.21
C GLU A 58 9.62 -24.63 19.83
N PRO A 59 8.66 -25.26 19.11
CA PRO A 59 8.13 -26.55 19.50
C PRO A 59 9.21 -27.61 19.27
N GLY A 60 9.67 -28.24 20.35
CA GLY A 60 10.76 -29.22 20.32
C GLY A 60 10.45 -30.43 19.43
N ALA A 61 11.40 -30.75 18.55
CA ALA A 61 11.48 -32.07 17.94
C ALA A 61 11.94 -33.07 19.02
N ALA A 62 11.05 -33.94 19.45
CA ALA A 62 11.42 -35.09 20.27
C ALA A 62 12.26 -36.06 19.42
N ASN A 63 13.53 -36.25 19.80
CA ASN A 63 14.25 -37.48 19.50
C ASN A 63 15.17 -37.80 20.67
N GLY A 64 15.03 -39.03 21.18
CA GLY A 64 15.68 -39.49 22.40
C GLY A 64 17.09 -40.03 22.20
N GLY A 65 17.74 -40.22 23.36
CA GLY A 65 18.85 -41.16 23.54
C GLY A 65 20.18 -40.51 23.90
N GLY A 66 20.72 -40.87 25.07
CA GLY A 66 22.18 -40.92 25.28
C GLY A 66 22.73 -40.01 26.39
N ASP A 67 23.20 -40.67 27.44
CA ASP A 67 23.85 -40.17 28.65
C ASP A 67 25.33 -39.75 28.43
N GLN A 68 25.78 -38.75 29.22
CA GLN A 68 27.11 -38.53 29.83
C GLN A 68 27.90 -37.25 29.51
N GLY A 69 28.00 -36.41 30.55
CA GLY A 69 29.27 -35.94 31.13
C GLY A 69 30.09 -34.88 30.37
N GLY A 70 30.15 -33.67 30.92
CA GLY A 70 31.20 -32.71 30.60
C GLY A 70 30.78 -31.26 30.85
N GLY A 71 31.29 -30.68 31.94
CA GLY A 71 31.01 -29.28 32.27
C GLY A 71 31.59 -28.32 31.25
N ASP A 72 30.74 -27.42 30.76
CA ASP A 72 31.16 -26.08 30.39
C ASP A 72 30.06 -25.10 30.83
N ARG A 73 30.42 -24.20 31.73
CA ARG A 73 29.56 -23.07 32.11
C ARG A 73 29.63 -22.09 30.95
N GLY A 74 28.83 -22.35 29.92
CA GLY A 74 28.54 -21.39 28.86
C GLY A 74 28.03 -20.11 29.52
N VAL A 75 28.89 -19.10 29.56
CA VAL A 75 28.57 -17.74 29.93
C VAL A 75 27.45 -17.30 29.00
N GLY A 76 26.23 -17.26 29.53
CA GLY A 76 25.12 -16.63 28.86
C GLY A 76 25.51 -15.17 28.63
N THR A 77 25.71 -14.80 27.36
CA THR A 77 25.80 -13.40 26.97
C THR A 77 24.45 -12.77 27.26
N GLY A 78 24.29 -12.26 28.49
CA GLY A 78 23.16 -11.42 28.86
C GLY A 78 23.10 -10.27 27.87
N GLY A 79 21.92 -10.03 27.31
CA GLY A 79 21.68 -8.81 26.55
C GLY A 79 22.04 -7.59 27.41
N PRO A 80 22.39 -6.46 26.79
CA PRO A 80 22.88 -5.29 27.51
C PRO A 80 21.90 -4.91 28.63
N GLU A 81 22.43 -4.77 29.86
CA GLU A 81 21.67 -4.26 31.00
C GLU A 81 21.01 -2.93 30.62
N GLY A 82 19.68 -2.84 30.79
CA GLY A 82 18.89 -1.64 30.46
C GLY A 82 18.02 -1.72 29.19
N ALA A 83 18.07 -2.80 28.41
CA ALA A 83 17.20 -2.96 27.25
C ALA A 83 15.71 -3.04 27.66
N GLN A 84 14.89 -2.12 27.15
CA GLN A 84 13.44 -2.13 27.37
C GLN A 84 12.77 -3.00 26.30
N VAL A 85 11.92 -3.94 26.72
CA VAL A 85 11.10 -4.76 25.81
C VAL A 85 9.63 -4.53 26.10
N ARG A 86 8.89 -4.08 25.08
CA ARG A 86 7.44 -3.93 25.10
C ARG A 86 6.82 -4.82 24.05
N GLY A 87 5.68 -5.42 24.31
CA GLY A 87 5.05 -6.28 23.33
C GLY A 87 3.64 -6.72 23.67
N VAL A 88 3.10 -7.51 22.75
CA VAL A 88 1.81 -8.18 22.85
C VAL A 88 2.04 -9.62 22.41
N ASP A 89 1.47 -10.56 23.17
CA ASP A 89 1.25 -11.93 22.75
C ASP A 89 -0.26 -12.18 22.71
N ALA A 90 -0.83 -12.13 21.51
CA ALA A 90 -2.26 -12.32 21.29
C ALA A 90 -2.45 -13.45 20.27
N PRO A 91 -2.47 -14.72 20.73
CA PRO A 91 -2.63 -15.86 19.83
C PRO A 91 -4.02 -15.96 19.20
N ALA A 92 -4.97 -15.14 19.65
CA ALA A 92 -6.28 -14.97 19.04
C ALA A 92 -6.72 -13.50 19.08
N THR A 93 -7.16 -12.98 17.94
CA THR A 93 -7.72 -11.64 17.75
C THR A 93 -8.96 -11.71 16.85
N ALA A 94 -9.69 -10.60 16.72
CA ALA A 94 -10.54 -10.43 15.54
C ALA A 94 -9.68 -10.44 14.26
N GLY A 95 -10.29 -10.77 13.12
CA GLY A 95 -9.60 -10.81 11.84
C GLY A 95 -9.05 -9.44 11.43
N PHE A 96 -7.85 -9.42 10.86
CA PHE A 96 -7.19 -8.24 10.30
C PHE A 96 -6.35 -8.64 9.08
N ALA A 97 -5.90 -7.67 8.28
CA ALA A 97 -5.02 -7.93 7.14
C ALA A 97 -3.80 -7.01 7.04
N MET A 98 -3.79 -5.95 7.86
CA MET A 98 -2.67 -5.03 7.99
C MET A 98 -2.47 -4.69 9.46
N LEU A 99 -1.23 -4.38 9.83
CA LEU A 99 -0.91 -3.87 11.16
C LEU A 99 0.14 -2.77 11.09
N GLY A 100 0.27 -2.03 12.18
CA GLY A 100 1.40 -1.15 12.45
C GLY A 100 1.50 -0.85 13.94
N VAL A 101 2.60 -0.26 14.39
CA VAL A 101 2.81 0.12 15.79
C VAL A 101 2.77 1.63 15.90
N SER A 102 2.00 2.18 16.84
CA SER A 102 1.88 3.62 17.06
C SER A 102 2.10 4.04 18.51
N TRP A 103 2.44 5.31 18.72
CA TRP A 103 2.71 5.93 20.02
C TRP A 103 2.11 7.34 20.13
N ASP A 104 2.04 7.88 21.34
CA ASP A 104 1.21 9.06 21.63
C ASP A 104 1.74 10.35 20.99
N ASP A 105 3.03 10.62 21.11
CA ASP A 105 3.64 11.85 20.59
C ASP A 105 4.30 11.62 19.22
N PRO A 106 3.72 12.15 18.12
CA PRO A 106 4.29 12.02 16.78
C PRO A 106 5.64 12.73 16.60
N THR A 107 6.08 13.56 17.56
CA THR A 107 7.39 14.22 17.51
C THR A 107 8.49 13.44 18.24
N THR A 108 8.11 12.44 19.02
CA THR A 108 9.06 11.54 19.69
C THR A 108 9.51 10.47 18.71
N ALA A 109 10.82 10.35 18.48
CA ALA A 109 11.40 9.28 17.67
C ALA A 109 11.43 7.96 18.46
N LEU A 110 11.16 6.84 17.78
CA LEU A 110 11.35 5.50 18.35
C LEU A 110 12.76 5.02 18.02
N HIS A 111 13.65 5.04 19.01
CA HIS A 111 15.00 4.49 18.87
C HIS A 111 15.04 3.01 19.28
N GLY A 112 14.91 2.12 18.30
CA GLY A 112 14.85 0.69 18.58
C GLY A 112 14.47 -0.15 17.38
N THR A 113 14.19 -1.42 17.64
CA THR A 113 13.64 -2.34 16.64
C THR A 113 12.20 -2.68 16.97
N VAL A 114 11.37 -2.75 15.93
CA VAL A 114 10.00 -3.25 16.02
C VAL A 114 9.94 -4.52 15.19
N GLU A 115 9.50 -5.62 15.78
CA GLU A 115 9.33 -6.88 15.08
C GLU A 115 7.94 -7.45 15.35
N VAL A 116 7.38 -8.08 14.33
CA VAL A 116 6.05 -8.66 14.36
C VAL A 116 6.05 -10.06 13.76
N ARG A 117 5.13 -10.89 14.24
CA ARG A 117 4.72 -12.11 13.54
C ARG A 117 3.22 -12.29 13.67
N THR A 118 2.63 -12.98 12.70
CA THR A 118 1.18 -13.15 12.61
C THR A 118 0.82 -14.61 12.48
N HIS A 119 -0.37 -14.94 12.98
CA HIS A 119 -1.02 -16.21 12.73
C HIS A 119 -2.03 -15.98 11.61
N PRO A 120 -1.83 -16.59 10.42
CA PRO A 120 -2.73 -16.40 9.30
C PRO A 120 -4.08 -17.06 9.61
N ALA A 121 -5.16 -16.37 9.24
CA ALA A 121 -6.50 -16.88 9.39
C ALA A 121 -6.67 -18.14 8.52
N LYS A 122 -7.42 -19.13 9.01
CA LYS A 122 -7.60 -20.40 8.30
C LYS A 122 -8.18 -20.19 6.89
N ALA A 123 -7.42 -20.63 5.88
CA ALA A 123 -7.92 -20.83 4.53
C ALA A 123 -8.16 -22.34 4.31
N GLY A 124 -9.40 -22.80 4.51
CA GLY A 124 -9.76 -24.22 4.41
C GLY A 124 -9.35 -25.06 5.63
N ASP A 125 -9.08 -26.35 5.42
CA ASP A 125 -9.00 -27.36 6.50
C ASP A 125 -7.66 -27.43 7.24
N ARG A 126 -6.65 -26.61 6.88
CA ARG A 126 -5.36 -26.59 7.57
C ARG A 126 -5.22 -25.33 8.42
N ALA A 127 -4.92 -25.52 9.70
CA ALA A 127 -4.46 -24.42 10.55
C ALA A 127 -3.11 -23.91 10.01
N GLY A 128 -3.01 -22.60 9.78
CA GLY A 128 -1.74 -21.99 9.43
C GLY A 128 -0.80 -21.99 10.63
N GLY A 129 0.51 -22.12 10.39
CA GLY A 129 1.52 -21.88 11.41
C GLY A 129 1.78 -20.38 11.57
N TRP A 130 2.39 -19.99 12.69
CA TRP A 130 2.90 -18.64 12.86
C TRP A 130 3.93 -18.30 11.79
N SER A 131 3.90 -17.06 11.30
CA SER A 131 4.97 -16.54 10.45
C SER A 131 6.29 -16.47 11.23
N ALA A 132 7.41 -16.39 10.50
CA ALA A 132 8.65 -15.91 11.08
C ALA A 132 8.48 -14.46 11.60
N TRP A 133 9.36 -14.06 12.53
CA TRP A 133 9.49 -12.67 12.94
C TRP A 133 9.96 -11.82 11.75
N ARG A 134 9.35 -10.65 11.58
CA ARG A 134 9.66 -9.68 10.53
C ARG A 134 9.84 -8.30 11.15
N PRO A 135 10.85 -7.53 10.75
CA PRO A 135 10.97 -6.15 11.17
C PRO A 135 9.81 -5.32 10.60
N LEU A 136 9.40 -4.28 11.34
CA LEU A 136 8.62 -3.15 10.84
C LEU A 136 9.53 -1.94 10.72
N GLU A 137 9.40 -1.20 9.63
CA GLU A 137 10.14 0.05 9.43
C GLU A 137 9.64 1.11 10.41
N VAL A 138 10.59 1.62 11.22
CA VAL A 138 10.29 2.46 12.38
C VAL A 138 10.20 3.93 12.01
N ASP A 139 10.77 4.30 10.87
CA ASP A 139 10.74 5.66 10.39
C ASP A 139 9.32 5.99 9.88
N SER A 140 8.49 6.68 10.69
CA SER A 140 7.28 7.38 10.17
C SER A 140 7.70 8.59 9.34
N GLU A 141 8.22 8.34 8.16
CA GLU A 141 8.73 9.34 7.23
C GLU A 141 7.59 10.18 6.61
N ASP A 142 6.38 9.63 6.63
CA ASP A 142 5.15 10.25 6.14
C ASP A 142 4.43 11.08 7.23
N THR A 143 5.11 11.52 8.28
CA THR A 143 4.43 12.33 9.30
C THR A 143 3.97 13.67 8.69
N PRO A 144 2.72 14.11 8.94
CA PRO A 144 2.28 15.47 8.69
C PRO A 144 3.32 16.48 9.16
N GLY A 145 3.59 17.48 8.32
CA GLY A 145 4.30 18.71 8.68
C GLY A 145 4.06 19.14 10.12
N HIS A 146 5.06 19.76 10.76
CA HIS A 146 4.84 20.52 12.01
C HIS A 146 3.79 21.64 11.85
N GLY A 147 3.35 21.93 10.61
CA GLY A 147 2.13 22.66 10.35
C GLY A 147 0.91 21.88 10.83
N LEU A 148 0.20 22.46 11.80
CA LEU A 148 -1.10 22.02 12.33
C LEU A 148 -2.16 21.71 11.26
N GLU A 149 -1.93 22.13 10.01
CA GLU A 149 -2.83 22.00 8.87
C GLU A 149 -3.07 20.56 8.41
N GLU A 150 -2.19 19.60 8.70
CA GLU A 150 -2.30 18.21 8.23
C GLU A 150 -2.71 17.20 9.33
N ARG A 151 -2.83 17.66 10.58
CA ARG A 151 -3.24 16.85 11.75
C ARG A 151 -4.72 17.07 12.04
N ARG A 152 -5.47 15.99 12.30
CA ARG A 152 -6.89 16.11 12.73
C ARG A 152 -7.00 16.38 14.23
N GLY A 153 -6.38 17.47 14.70
CA GLY A 153 -6.41 17.90 16.10
C GLY A 153 -5.40 17.14 17.01
N PRO A 154 -5.60 17.15 18.34
CA PRO A 154 -4.63 16.67 19.35
C PRO A 154 -4.42 15.13 19.37
N HIS A 155 -4.98 14.41 18.41
CA HIS A 155 -5.00 12.94 18.38
C HIS A 155 -4.03 12.33 17.35
N ALA A 156 -3.17 13.14 16.72
CA ALA A 156 -2.13 12.63 15.84
C ALA A 156 -1.13 11.76 16.62
N ARG A 157 -0.67 10.68 16.01
CA ARG A 157 0.24 9.69 16.62
C ARG A 157 1.48 9.49 15.76
N GLY A 158 2.60 9.17 16.41
CA GLY A 158 3.76 8.62 15.71
C GLY A 158 3.51 7.14 15.40
N ALA A 159 4.09 6.62 14.34
CA ALA A 159 3.74 5.31 13.82
C ALA A 159 4.90 4.63 13.08
N THR A 160 4.89 3.31 12.98
CA THR A 160 5.72 2.60 11.98
C THR A 160 5.06 2.70 10.62
N ALA A 161 5.78 2.32 9.55
CA ALA A 161 5.13 1.98 8.29
C ALA A 161 4.10 0.84 8.51
N PRO A 162 2.99 0.84 7.78
CA PRO A 162 2.02 -0.26 7.86
C PRO A 162 2.52 -1.50 7.12
N LEU A 163 2.29 -2.68 7.68
CA LEU A 163 2.62 -3.96 7.05
C LEU A 163 1.37 -4.72 6.62
N TRP A 164 1.29 -5.07 5.33
CA TRP A 164 0.29 -6.02 4.84
C TRP A 164 0.73 -7.45 5.18
N VAL A 165 -0.13 -8.17 5.88
CA VAL A 165 0.09 -9.55 6.32
C VAL A 165 -0.90 -10.54 5.71
N GLY A 166 -1.89 -10.04 4.96
CA GLY A 166 -3.03 -10.84 4.52
C GLY A 166 -3.92 -11.27 5.67
N PRO A 167 -5.04 -11.98 5.41
CA PRO A 167 -5.99 -12.38 6.44
C PRO A 167 -5.30 -13.11 7.61
N SER A 168 -5.39 -12.53 8.81
CA SER A 168 -4.72 -12.97 10.03
C SER A 168 -5.67 -12.87 11.23
N ASP A 169 -5.52 -13.75 12.21
CA ASP A 169 -6.35 -13.85 13.40
C ASP A 169 -5.53 -14.00 14.70
N GLY A 170 -4.24 -13.75 14.64
CA GLY A 170 -3.35 -13.66 15.80
C GLY A 170 -2.11 -12.83 15.51
N VAL A 171 -1.56 -12.20 16.54
CA VAL A 171 -0.40 -11.32 16.43
C VAL A 171 0.53 -11.45 17.64
N GLN A 172 1.82 -11.41 17.38
CA GLN A 172 2.82 -11.11 18.40
C GLN A 172 3.67 -9.92 17.94
N VAL A 173 3.94 -9.01 18.87
CA VAL A 173 4.73 -7.81 18.63
C VAL A 173 5.79 -7.69 19.72
N ARG A 174 7.00 -7.32 19.33
CA ARG A 174 8.07 -6.94 20.26
C ARG A 174 8.75 -5.67 19.77
N VAL A 175 8.89 -4.72 20.68
CA VAL A 175 9.61 -3.46 20.51
C VAL A 175 10.77 -3.47 21.48
N ARG A 176 11.99 -3.32 20.96
CA ARG A 176 13.21 -3.28 21.78
C ARG A 176 13.89 -1.94 21.61
N GLY A 177 14.12 -1.25 22.72
CA GLY A 177 14.86 0.02 22.76
C GLY A 177 16.10 -0.10 23.63
N SER A 178 17.19 0.54 23.19
CA SER A 178 18.37 0.80 24.02
C SER A 178 18.20 2.04 24.91
N ALA A 179 17.15 2.82 24.69
CA ALA A 179 16.74 3.99 25.45
C ALA A 179 15.27 3.87 25.89
N GLU A 180 14.75 4.90 26.56
CA GLU A 180 13.33 4.98 26.91
C GLU A 180 12.45 4.90 25.64
N LEU A 181 11.51 3.95 25.65
CA LEU A 181 10.57 3.79 24.55
C LEU A 181 9.44 4.82 24.63
N PRO A 182 8.91 5.29 23.47
CA PRO A 182 7.80 6.24 23.44
C PRO A 182 6.59 5.80 24.27
N HIS A 183 5.91 6.75 24.90
CA HIS A 183 4.70 6.48 25.67
C HIS A 183 3.52 6.08 24.77
N GLY A 184 2.62 5.27 25.33
CA GLY A 184 1.39 4.86 24.65
C GLY A 184 1.60 3.89 23.48
N LEU A 185 2.74 3.19 23.43
CA LEU A 185 2.99 2.14 22.43
C LEU A 185 1.83 1.14 22.35
N ARG A 186 1.28 0.97 21.15
CA ARG A 186 0.23 0.00 20.84
C ARG A 186 0.43 -0.56 19.43
N VAL A 187 -0.14 -1.73 19.17
CA VAL A 187 -0.33 -2.23 17.81
C VAL A 187 -1.75 -1.91 17.36
N ASP A 188 -1.88 -1.38 16.15
CA ASP A 188 -3.14 -1.12 15.47
C ASP A 188 -3.34 -2.19 14.39
N LEU A 189 -4.39 -3.00 14.53
CA LEU A 189 -4.76 -4.09 13.63
C LEU A 189 -5.92 -3.64 12.74
N VAL A 190 -5.74 -3.67 11.42
CA VAL A 190 -6.66 -3.11 10.44
C VAL A 190 -7.32 -4.22 9.62
N ASP A 191 -8.65 -4.27 9.71
CA ASP A 191 -9.55 -5.03 8.86
C ASP A 191 -10.02 -4.10 7.71
N PRO A 192 -9.61 -4.35 6.45
CA PRO A 192 -9.99 -3.51 5.32
C PRO A 192 -11.49 -3.54 5.01
N GLY A 193 -12.23 -4.49 5.58
CA GLY A 193 -13.59 -4.81 5.18
C GLY A 193 -13.69 -5.30 3.73
N GLU A 194 -14.89 -5.69 3.35
CA GLU A 194 -15.23 -6.11 1.98
C GLU A 194 -15.91 -4.96 1.25
N ALA A 195 -15.42 -4.66 0.04
CA ALA A 195 -16.01 -3.70 -0.88
C ALA A 195 -16.46 -4.42 -2.16
N ALA A 196 -17.36 -3.79 -2.92
CA ALA A 196 -17.71 -4.27 -4.25
C ALA A 196 -16.45 -4.32 -5.15
N ALA A 197 -16.45 -5.25 -6.10
CA ALA A 197 -15.39 -5.29 -7.10
C ALA A 197 -15.39 -4.00 -7.93
N VAL A 198 -14.19 -3.52 -8.28
CA VAL A 198 -14.01 -2.33 -9.13
C VAL A 198 -14.75 -2.54 -10.46
N SER A 199 -15.67 -1.64 -10.79
CA SER A 199 -16.37 -1.65 -12.07
C SER A 199 -15.77 -0.64 -13.04
N ALA A 200 -16.14 -0.72 -14.32
CA ALA A 200 -15.71 0.25 -15.32
C ALA A 200 -16.15 1.69 -15.00
N ALA A 201 -17.29 1.86 -14.32
CA ALA A 201 -17.79 3.18 -13.91
C ALA A 201 -16.91 3.83 -12.84
N ASP A 202 -16.15 3.02 -12.11
CA ASP A 202 -15.28 3.49 -11.03
C ASP A 202 -13.88 3.89 -11.51
N VAL A 203 -13.61 3.73 -12.80
CA VAL A 203 -12.33 4.04 -13.42
C VAL A 203 -12.49 5.25 -14.32
N LEU A 204 -11.72 6.30 -14.04
CA LEU A 204 -11.55 7.38 -14.99
C LEU A 204 -10.75 6.84 -16.17
N ALA A 205 -11.42 6.50 -17.26
CA ALA A 205 -10.79 5.94 -18.47
C ALA A 205 -9.60 6.80 -18.95
N PRO A 206 -8.54 6.19 -19.50
CA PRO A 206 -7.40 6.93 -20.05
C PRO A 206 -7.87 7.89 -21.14
N GLU A 207 -7.27 9.08 -21.19
CA GLU A 207 -7.52 10.00 -22.29
C GLU A 207 -6.92 9.45 -23.60
N PRO A 208 -7.65 9.52 -24.72
CA PRO A 208 -7.13 9.09 -26.01
C PRO A 208 -5.86 9.87 -26.35
N ALA A 209 -4.83 9.19 -26.85
CA ALA A 209 -3.57 9.85 -27.25
C ALA A 209 -3.76 10.97 -28.29
N GLY A 210 -4.85 10.95 -29.07
CA GLY A 210 -5.24 11.97 -30.03
C GLY A 210 -6.01 13.18 -29.45
N SER A 211 -6.35 13.19 -28.15
CA SER A 211 -7.08 14.30 -27.51
C SER A 211 -6.22 15.57 -27.36
N ARG A 212 -4.90 15.50 -27.65
CA ARG A 212 -3.98 16.66 -27.70
C ARG A 212 -4.53 17.84 -28.51
N ARG A 213 -5.41 17.59 -29.50
CA ARG A 213 -6.08 18.65 -30.28
C ARG A 213 -6.97 19.57 -29.45
N HIS A 214 -7.36 19.19 -28.23
CA HIS A 214 -8.18 19.99 -27.32
C HIS A 214 -7.46 20.43 -26.03
N SER A 215 -6.22 19.99 -25.78
CA SER A 215 -5.43 20.55 -24.66
C SER A 215 -4.74 21.82 -25.14
N SER A 216 -4.98 22.94 -24.45
CA SER A 216 -4.26 24.19 -24.66
C SER A 216 -2.86 24.18 -24.04
N ILE A 217 -2.50 23.12 -23.29
CA ILE A 217 -1.23 23.01 -22.57
C ILE A 217 -0.25 22.21 -23.42
N ALA A 218 0.77 22.90 -23.94
CA ALA A 218 1.86 22.26 -24.66
C ALA A 218 2.61 21.25 -23.76
N HIS A 219 2.98 20.11 -24.34
CA HIS A 219 3.71 19.04 -23.68
C HIS A 219 3.01 18.39 -22.47
N GLN A 220 1.68 18.37 -22.46
CA GLN A 220 0.92 17.57 -21.51
C GLN A 220 0.81 16.13 -21.99
N ALA A 221 1.27 15.17 -21.18
CA ALA A 221 1.00 13.74 -21.42
C ALA A 221 -0.51 13.45 -21.26
N PRO A 222 -1.10 12.45 -21.96
CA PRO A 222 -2.50 12.10 -21.76
C PRO A 222 -2.75 11.58 -20.34
N ARG A 223 -3.93 11.87 -19.76
CA ARG A 223 -4.29 11.31 -18.46
C ARG A 223 -4.34 9.77 -18.51
N PRO A 224 -3.64 9.06 -17.62
CA PRO A 224 -3.77 7.61 -17.55
C PRO A 224 -5.14 7.19 -16.99
N GLY A 225 -5.45 5.90 -17.11
CA GLY A 225 -6.57 5.31 -16.37
C GLY A 225 -6.33 5.42 -14.87
N ILE A 226 -7.33 5.85 -14.10
CA ILE A 226 -7.22 6.03 -12.64
C ILE A 226 -8.44 5.38 -11.99
N VAL A 227 -8.23 4.41 -11.11
CA VAL A 227 -9.27 3.88 -10.22
C VAL A 227 -9.58 4.96 -9.18
N THR A 228 -10.83 5.41 -9.16
CA THR A 228 -11.29 6.46 -8.24
C THR A 228 -11.36 5.96 -6.81
N ARG A 229 -11.50 6.90 -5.87
CA ARG A 229 -11.80 6.59 -4.46
C ARG A 229 -13.02 5.71 -4.28
N ALA A 230 -14.10 5.96 -5.03
CA ALA A 230 -15.27 5.09 -5.03
C ALA A 230 -14.91 3.67 -5.48
N GLY A 231 -14.07 3.54 -6.52
CA GLY A 231 -13.66 2.24 -7.05
C GLY A 231 -12.90 1.35 -6.10
N TRP A 232 -11.95 1.89 -5.35
CA TRP A 232 -11.25 1.08 -4.35
C TRP A 232 -12.00 0.96 -3.03
N GLY A 233 -13.20 1.57 -2.92
CA GLY A 233 -14.08 1.47 -1.76
C GLY A 233 -13.68 2.39 -0.61
N ALA A 234 -13.23 3.61 -0.91
CA ALA A 234 -12.90 4.60 0.10
C ALA A 234 -14.10 4.93 1.00
N ASN A 235 -13.90 4.81 2.31
CA ASN A 235 -14.89 5.33 3.26
C ASN A 235 -14.68 6.84 3.48
N GLU A 236 -15.35 7.65 2.67
CA GLU A 236 -15.25 9.12 2.69
C GLU A 236 -15.62 9.76 4.03
N SER A 237 -16.32 9.05 4.93
CA SER A 237 -16.64 9.56 6.27
C SER A 237 -15.45 9.62 7.21
N LEU A 238 -14.34 8.93 6.90
CA LEU A 238 -13.14 8.91 7.75
C LEU A 238 -12.35 10.21 7.61
N ARG A 239 -12.21 10.73 6.38
CA ARG A 239 -11.36 11.90 6.11
C ARG A 239 -11.98 13.21 6.57
N ASP A 240 -11.11 14.21 6.70
CA ASP A 240 -11.49 15.62 6.69
C ASP A 240 -12.24 15.95 5.39
N GLN A 241 -13.32 16.72 5.52
CA GLN A 241 -14.18 17.07 4.39
C GLN A 241 -13.62 18.23 3.56
N SER A 242 -12.71 19.03 4.14
CA SER A 242 -12.10 20.17 3.49
C SER A 242 -10.84 19.80 2.72
N TYR A 243 -10.61 20.51 1.61
CA TYR A 243 -9.42 20.35 0.78
C TYR A 243 -8.48 21.55 0.98
N VAL A 244 -7.19 21.27 1.04
CA VAL A 244 -6.14 22.30 0.97
C VAL A 244 -5.47 22.18 -0.39
N TYR A 245 -5.43 23.28 -1.13
CA TYR A 245 -4.79 23.34 -2.45
C TYR A 245 -3.55 24.20 -2.39
N THR A 246 -2.53 23.80 -3.14
CA THR A 246 -1.24 24.48 -3.25
C THR A 246 -1.10 25.11 -4.63
N GLY A 247 0.09 25.62 -4.96
CA GLY A 247 0.43 26.03 -6.31
C GLY A 247 0.48 24.85 -7.29
N THR A 248 0.96 25.10 -8.51
CA THR A 248 1.14 24.00 -9.48
C THR A 248 2.16 23.00 -8.97
N VAL A 249 1.92 21.70 -9.22
CA VAL A 249 2.90 20.65 -8.91
C VAL A 249 4.19 20.92 -9.67
N LYS A 250 5.29 21.08 -8.92
CA LYS A 250 6.66 21.30 -9.41
C LYS A 250 7.49 20.02 -9.36
N VAL A 251 7.27 19.19 -8.35
CA VAL A 251 8.00 17.93 -8.12
C VAL A 251 7.00 16.82 -7.82
N VAL A 252 7.23 15.64 -8.40
CA VAL A 252 6.62 14.39 -7.98
C VAL A 252 7.62 13.62 -7.14
N PHE A 253 7.27 13.35 -5.88
CA PHE A 253 8.04 12.47 -5.01
C PHE A 253 7.54 11.04 -5.17
N VAL A 254 8.43 10.14 -5.55
CA VAL A 254 8.18 8.71 -5.66
C VAL A 254 8.45 8.04 -4.33
N HIS A 255 7.48 7.24 -3.90
CA HIS A 255 7.48 6.51 -2.64
C HIS A 255 7.33 5.01 -2.90
N HIS A 256 7.66 4.20 -1.90
CA HIS A 256 7.03 2.90 -1.70
C HIS A 256 6.13 2.96 -0.46
N THR A 257 5.22 2.01 -0.27
CA THR A 257 4.35 2.00 0.92
C THR A 257 4.91 1.21 2.09
N ASP A 258 5.98 0.47 1.86
CA ASP A 258 6.60 -0.50 2.76
C ASP A 258 5.65 -1.58 3.32
N THR A 259 4.56 -1.83 2.62
CA THR A 259 3.54 -2.81 3.03
C THR A 259 3.96 -4.26 2.78
N GLY A 260 5.10 -4.51 2.14
CA GLY A 260 5.48 -5.81 1.61
C GLY A 260 4.79 -6.18 0.29
N ASN A 261 5.33 -7.20 -0.39
CA ASN A 261 4.99 -7.53 -1.79
C ASN A 261 4.10 -8.77 -1.95
N GLY A 262 3.60 -9.34 -0.85
CA GLY A 262 2.85 -10.61 -0.83
C GLY A 262 1.40 -10.54 -1.30
N TYR A 263 0.91 -9.37 -1.72
CA TYR A 263 -0.47 -9.17 -2.17
C TYR A 263 -0.64 -9.52 -3.66
N SER A 264 -1.84 -9.96 -4.05
CA SER A 264 -2.26 -10.10 -5.44
C SER A 264 -2.84 -8.78 -5.95
N CYS A 265 -2.87 -8.55 -7.26
CA CYS A 265 -3.46 -7.30 -7.79
C CYS A 265 -4.97 -7.16 -7.48
N ALA A 266 -5.67 -8.25 -7.19
CA ALA A 266 -7.05 -8.21 -6.73
C ALA A 266 -7.17 -7.69 -5.28
N ASP A 267 -6.11 -7.82 -4.48
CA ASP A 267 -6.04 -7.31 -3.12
C ASP A 267 -5.70 -5.82 -3.06
N SER A 268 -5.23 -5.20 -4.15
CA SER A 268 -4.79 -3.80 -4.17
C SER A 268 -5.81 -2.84 -3.54
N PRO A 269 -7.14 -2.89 -3.84
CA PRO A 269 -8.12 -2.06 -3.16
C PRO A 269 -8.16 -2.27 -1.64
N ALA A 270 -8.02 -3.52 -1.17
CA ALA A 270 -8.00 -3.83 0.25
C ALA A 270 -6.73 -3.29 0.93
N VAL A 271 -5.57 -3.44 0.29
CA VAL A 271 -4.30 -2.84 0.77
C VAL A 271 -4.46 -1.33 0.92
N ILE A 272 -4.99 -0.65 -0.10
CA ILE A 272 -5.19 0.82 -0.09
C ILE A 272 -6.17 1.23 1.00
N ARG A 273 -7.31 0.53 1.17
CA ARG A 273 -8.26 0.80 2.27
C ARG A 273 -7.61 0.65 3.64
N SER A 274 -6.73 -0.33 3.80
CA SER A 274 -6.01 -0.51 5.07
C SER A 274 -5.01 0.62 5.33
N ILE A 275 -4.22 1.05 4.32
CA ILE A 275 -3.32 2.21 4.45
C ILE A 275 -4.12 3.46 4.79
N TYR A 276 -5.25 3.69 4.10
CA TYR A 276 -6.13 4.82 4.36
C TYR A 276 -6.65 4.84 5.80
N GLN A 277 -7.15 3.72 6.30
CA GLN A 277 -7.58 3.59 7.69
C GLN A 277 -6.44 3.79 8.67
N TYR A 278 -5.26 3.23 8.40
CA TYR A 278 -4.11 3.40 9.26
C TYR A 278 -3.71 4.87 9.36
N HIS A 279 -3.61 5.58 8.23
CA HIS A 279 -3.30 7.01 8.22
C HIS A 279 -4.34 7.86 8.96
N VAL A 280 -5.64 7.60 8.77
CA VAL A 280 -6.68 8.45 9.35
C VAL A 280 -7.06 8.06 10.78
N VAL A 281 -7.30 6.77 11.03
CA VAL A 281 -7.80 6.26 12.31
C VAL A 281 -6.67 6.02 13.30
N SER A 282 -5.56 5.42 12.85
CA SER A 282 -4.42 5.15 13.72
C SER A 282 -3.55 6.39 13.89
N ASN A 283 -3.11 7.00 12.80
CA ASN A 283 -2.15 8.11 12.85
C ASN A 283 -2.81 9.49 13.05
N GLY A 284 -4.13 9.60 12.88
CA GLY A 284 -4.88 10.85 13.09
C GLY A 284 -4.72 11.87 11.96
N TRP A 285 -4.39 11.43 10.75
CA TRP A 285 -4.22 12.33 9.60
C TRP A 285 -5.55 12.70 8.98
N ARG A 286 -5.54 13.76 8.16
CA ARG A 286 -6.75 14.26 7.50
C ARG A 286 -7.28 13.33 6.42
N ASP A 287 -6.42 12.58 5.74
CA ASP A 287 -6.73 11.61 4.69
C ASP A 287 -5.48 10.73 4.44
N ILE A 288 -5.51 9.83 3.45
CA ILE A 288 -4.32 9.12 2.98
C ILE A 288 -3.24 10.12 2.52
N GLY A 289 -1.98 9.91 2.95
CA GLY A 289 -0.89 10.87 2.72
C GLY A 289 -0.50 11.08 1.25
N TYR A 290 -0.54 10.03 0.44
CA TYR A 290 -0.13 10.08 -0.97
C TYR A 290 -1.23 10.59 -1.89
N ASN A 291 -0.87 11.32 -2.94
CA ASN A 291 -1.83 11.77 -3.96
C ASN A 291 -2.27 10.62 -4.88
N PHE A 292 -1.36 9.72 -5.21
CA PHE A 292 -1.64 8.54 -6.03
C PHE A 292 -0.89 7.32 -5.50
N LEU A 293 -1.44 6.15 -5.78
CA LEU A 293 -0.79 4.87 -5.51
C LEU A 293 -0.76 4.04 -6.79
N VAL A 294 0.28 3.23 -6.98
CA VAL A 294 0.44 2.36 -8.14
C VAL A 294 0.72 0.94 -7.67
N ASP A 295 -0.13 -0.02 -8.06
CA ASP A 295 0.08 -1.41 -7.71
C ASP A 295 1.11 -2.12 -8.61
N ARG A 296 1.51 -3.34 -8.21
CA ARG A 296 2.46 -4.18 -8.95
C ARG A 296 2.01 -4.54 -10.37
N CYS A 297 0.72 -4.37 -10.69
CA CYS A 297 0.15 -4.56 -12.03
C CYS A 297 0.11 -3.27 -12.85
N GLY A 298 0.57 -2.15 -12.31
CA GLY A 298 0.56 -0.85 -13.00
C GLY A 298 -0.78 -0.11 -12.94
N THR A 299 -1.72 -0.59 -12.13
CA THR A 299 -3.00 0.10 -11.91
C THR A 299 -2.75 1.32 -11.04
N ILE A 300 -3.24 2.47 -11.48
CA ILE A 300 -3.10 3.75 -10.75
C ILE A 300 -4.40 4.01 -9.99
N TYR A 301 -4.27 4.36 -8.72
CA TYR A 301 -5.37 4.66 -7.81
C TYR A 301 -5.29 6.11 -7.34
N GLU A 302 -6.44 6.76 -7.27
CA GLU A 302 -6.58 8.06 -6.59
C GLU A 302 -6.35 7.87 -5.09
N GLY A 303 -5.39 8.61 -4.52
CA GLY A 303 -5.16 8.67 -3.09
C GLY A 303 -5.90 9.84 -2.46
N ARG A 304 -5.16 10.89 -2.09
CA ARG A 304 -5.67 12.12 -1.45
C ARG A 304 -6.86 12.74 -2.20
N ALA A 305 -7.99 12.88 -1.52
CA ALA A 305 -9.26 13.31 -2.10
C ALA A 305 -9.19 14.73 -2.70
N GLY A 306 -9.91 14.94 -3.81
CA GLY A 306 -9.98 16.23 -4.49
C GLY A 306 -8.73 16.57 -5.32
N GLY A 307 -7.80 15.62 -5.45
CA GLY A 307 -6.45 15.81 -5.97
C GLY A 307 -6.16 15.32 -7.38
N VAL A 308 -7.10 14.67 -8.06
CA VAL A 308 -6.81 14.06 -9.38
C VAL A 308 -6.25 15.10 -10.34
N ALA A 309 -7.05 16.10 -10.72
CA ALA A 309 -6.64 17.17 -11.65
C ALA A 309 -6.20 18.47 -10.95
N ARG A 310 -6.12 18.50 -9.61
CA ARG A 310 -5.75 19.69 -8.83
C ARG A 310 -4.57 19.40 -7.90
N SER A 311 -3.80 20.41 -7.52
CA SER A 311 -2.70 20.25 -6.56
C SER A 311 -3.20 20.24 -5.13
N VAL A 312 -3.84 19.14 -4.70
CA VAL A 312 -4.21 18.98 -3.28
C VAL A 312 -2.95 18.72 -2.46
N LEU A 313 -2.82 19.39 -1.32
CA LEU A 313 -1.75 19.17 -0.36
C LEU A 313 -1.84 17.73 0.18
N GLY A 314 -0.74 16.98 0.06
CA GLY A 314 -0.59 15.65 0.65
C GLY A 314 0.10 15.68 2.02
N ALA A 315 0.36 14.49 2.56
CA ALA A 315 1.15 14.26 3.77
C ALA A 315 2.11 13.09 3.53
N HIS A 316 3.01 13.25 2.56
CA HIS A 316 3.90 12.18 2.08
C HIS A 316 5.38 12.57 2.11
N THR A 317 5.73 13.86 2.21
CA THR A 317 7.12 14.28 2.20
C THR A 317 7.26 15.46 3.15
N LEU A 318 7.64 15.15 4.39
CA LEU A 318 7.75 16.13 5.46
C LEU A 318 8.64 17.30 5.02
N GLY A 319 8.10 18.52 5.10
CA GLY A 319 8.78 19.75 4.65
C GLY A 319 8.56 20.11 3.18
N PHE A 320 8.12 19.20 2.32
CA PHE A 320 8.00 19.43 0.87
C PHE A 320 6.66 19.00 0.27
N ASN A 321 5.59 18.87 1.08
CA ASN A 321 4.23 18.58 0.58
C ASN A 321 3.65 19.70 -0.29
N THR A 322 4.06 20.96 -0.07
CA THR A 322 3.58 22.11 -0.84
C THR A 322 4.17 22.11 -2.25
N ASP A 323 3.34 22.40 -3.26
CA ASP A 323 3.71 22.40 -4.69
C ASP A 323 4.30 21.06 -5.18
N SER A 324 3.98 19.94 -4.52
CA SER A 324 4.41 18.61 -4.92
C SER A 324 3.25 17.63 -4.98
N ALA A 325 3.52 16.43 -5.51
CA ALA A 325 2.60 15.31 -5.43
C ALA A 325 3.35 14.02 -5.09
N GLY A 326 2.78 13.21 -4.20
CA GLY A 326 3.30 11.90 -3.81
C GLY A 326 2.70 10.79 -4.65
N VAL A 327 3.55 9.95 -5.25
CA VAL A 327 3.15 8.73 -5.97
C VAL A 327 3.79 7.53 -5.27
N ALA A 328 2.98 6.72 -4.59
CA ALA A 328 3.47 5.55 -3.84
C ALA A 328 3.32 4.25 -4.62
N ALA A 329 4.43 3.53 -4.80
CA ALA A 329 4.45 2.16 -5.27
C ALA A 329 3.97 1.24 -4.13
N LEU A 330 2.84 0.56 -4.31
CA LEU A 330 2.40 -0.44 -3.33
C LEU A 330 3.44 -1.57 -3.25
N GLY A 331 4.07 -1.71 -2.08
CA GLY A 331 5.11 -2.70 -1.81
C GLY A 331 6.33 -2.16 -1.08
N THR A 332 7.34 -3.01 -0.94
CA THR A 332 8.66 -2.73 -0.37
C THR A 332 9.72 -3.03 -1.42
N TYR A 333 10.52 -2.02 -1.80
CA TYR A 333 11.48 -2.09 -2.91
C TYR A 333 12.92 -1.82 -2.47
N THR A 334 13.24 -2.04 -1.20
CA THR A 334 14.61 -1.91 -0.67
C THR A 334 15.55 -2.88 -1.39
N SER A 335 15.13 -4.13 -1.57
CA SER A 335 15.90 -5.16 -2.29
C SER A 335 15.13 -5.90 -3.39
N ALA A 336 13.80 -5.89 -3.37
CA ALA A 336 12.99 -6.51 -4.40
C ALA A 336 12.81 -5.56 -5.59
N GLU A 337 12.94 -6.05 -6.83
CA GLU A 337 12.76 -5.23 -8.03
C GLU A 337 11.29 -4.87 -8.27
N PRO A 338 10.94 -3.58 -8.53
CA PRO A 338 9.59 -3.20 -8.93
C PRO A 338 9.23 -3.78 -10.31
N PRO A 339 8.05 -4.42 -10.45
CA PRO A 339 7.60 -4.90 -11.75
C PRO A 339 7.50 -3.77 -12.76
N GLN A 340 7.85 -4.06 -14.02
CA GLN A 340 7.88 -3.05 -15.07
C GLN A 340 6.52 -2.34 -15.25
N ALA A 341 5.40 -3.05 -15.08
CA ALA A 341 4.07 -2.46 -15.15
C ALA A 341 3.84 -1.36 -14.09
N GLN A 342 4.38 -1.54 -12.89
CA GLN A 342 4.30 -0.54 -11.82
C GLN A 342 5.16 0.69 -12.15
N VAL A 343 6.39 0.48 -12.63
CA VAL A 343 7.26 1.57 -13.12
C VAL A 343 6.57 2.34 -14.25
N ASP A 344 5.88 1.65 -15.16
CA ASP A 344 5.10 2.27 -16.24
C ASP A 344 3.93 3.10 -15.71
N GLY A 345 3.22 2.60 -14.69
CA GLY A 345 2.14 3.33 -14.02
C GLY A 345 2.63 4.62 -13.37
N ILE A 346 3.73 4.54 -12.61
CA ILE A 346 4.40 5.71 -12.00
C ILE A 346 4.82 6.72 -13.06
N THR A 347 5.45 6.24 -14.15
CA THR A 347 5.87 7.09 -15.27
C THR A 347 4.70 7.85 -15.88
N LYS A 348 3.58 7.16 -16.16
CA LYS A 348 2.39 7.78 -16.77
C LYS A 348 1.76 8.83 -15.87
N ILE A 349 1.56 8.51 -14.57
CA ILE A 349 0.91 9.45 -13.66
C ILE A 349 1.79 10.67 -13.36
N ALA A 350 3.10 10.48 -13.20
CA ALA A 350 4.04 11.59 -13.01
C ALA A 350 4.09 12.52 -14.23
N ALA A 351 4.20 11.96 -15.44
CA ALA A 351 4.22 12.71 -16.69
C ALA A 351 2.98 13.59 -16.86
N TRP A 352 1.80 13.02 -16.62
CA TRP A 352 0.53 13.74 -16.71
C TRP A 352 0.40 14.81 -15.63
N LYS A 353 0.70 14.47 -14.37
CA LYS A 353 0.54 15.38 -13.23
C LYS A 353 1.45 16.61 -13.34
N LEU A 354 2.71 16.42 -13.72
CA LEU A 354 3.66 17.51 -14.01
C LEU A 354 3.22 18.34 -15.24
N GLY A 355 2.65 17.66 -16.25
CA GLY A 355 2.12 18.29 -17.45
C GLY A 355 0.99 19.28 -17.19
N LEU A 356 0.18 19.10 -16.13
CA LEU A 356 -0.87 20.07 -15.74
C LEU A 356 -0.30 21.46 -15.39
N GLY A 357 0.97 21.53 -14.97
CA GLY A 357 1.69 22.77 -14.67
C GLY A 357 2.77 23.11 -15.71
N SER A 358 2.71 22.51 -16.92
CA SER A 358 3.72 22.65 -17.98
C SER A 358 5.16 22.31 -17.54
N ARG A 359 5.33 21.41 -16.57
CA ARG A 359 6.65 21.00 -16.07
C ARG A 359 7.23 19.85 -16.90
N ASP A 360 8.49 19.99 -17.30
CA ASP A 360 9.25 18.91 -17.91
C ASP A 360 9.63 17.86 -16.85
N ALA A 361 9.28 16.60 -17.10
CA ALA A 361 9.58 15.49 -16.21
C ALA A 361 11.08 15.19 -16.04
N ALA A 362 11.93 15.57 -16.99
CA ALA A 362 13.40 15.46 -16.90
C ALA A 362 14.04 16.71 -16.29
N GLY A 363 13.26 17.77 -16.07
CA GLY A 363 13.72 19.03 -15.52
C GLY A 363 14.00 18.96 -14.01
N THR A 364 14.23 20.15 -13.45
CA THR A 364 14.41 20.35 -12.01
C THR A 364 13.50 21.46 -11.52
N ALA A 365 13.24 21.48 -10.21
CA ALA A 365 12.50 22.55 -9.56
C ALA A 365 13.01 22.80 -8.14
N THR A 366 13.03 24.06 -7.74
CA THR A 366 13.38 24.46 -6.37
C THR A 366 12.13 24.50 -5.50
N LEU A 367 12.19 23.82 -4.36
CA LEU A 367 11.20 23.88 -3.29
C LEU A 367 11.84 24.38 -2.00
N THR A 368 11.03 24.97 -1.12
CA THR A 368 11.47 25.47 0.19
C THR A 368 10.95 24.54 1.27
N SER A 369 11.83 24.09 2.17
CA SER A 369 11.44 23.27 3.30
C SER A 369 10.52 24.03 4.25
N ALA A 370 9.36 23.43 4.56
CA ALA A 370 8.42 23.93 5.56
C ALA A 370 8.67 23.34 6.96
N SER A 371 9.73 22.54 7.16
CA SER A 371 9.93 21.78 8.41
C SER A 371 11.41 21.58 8.74
N ASN A 372 11.77 21.76 10.02
CA ASN A 372 13.11 21.44 10.54
C ASN A 372 13.37 19.93 10.64
N SER A 373 12.34 19.11 10.47
CA SER A 373 12.48 17.65 10.49
C SER A 373 12.69 17.04 9.11
N SER A 374 12.69 17.83 8.02
CA SER A 374 13.14 17.32 6.72
C SER A 374 14.67 17.21 6.66
N ARG A 375 15.23 16.70 5.57
CA ARG A 375 16.69 16.72 5.32
C ARG A 375 17.26 18.15 5.29
N TYR A 376 16.41 19.14 5.01
CA TYR A 376 16.77 20.55 4.90
C TYR A 376 16.07 21.37 6.00
N PRO A 377 16.80 22.23 6.74
CA PRO A 377 16.18 23.10 7.74
C PRO A 377 15.05 23.94 7.17
N GLN A 378 14.05 24.27 7.99
CA GLN A 378 12.91 25.08 7.57
C GLN A 378 13.38 26.41 6.96
N GLY A 379 12.74 26.83 5.88
CA GLY A 379 13.10 28.03 5.12
C GLY A 379 14.22 27.83 4.11
N THR A 380 14.94 26.70 4.14
CA THR A 380 15.99 26.40 3.18
C THR A 380 15.38 25.94 1.85
N SER A 381 15.88 26.50 0.75
CA SER A 381 15.53 26.06 -0.61
C SER A 381 16.45 24.95 -1.10
N HIS A 382 15.90 23.95 -1.76
CA HIS A 382 16.65 22.88 -2.41
C HIS A 382 16.10 22.59 -3.80
N THR A 383 16.99 22.27 -4.75
CA THR A 383 16.63 21.96 -6.13
C THR A 383 16.57 20.45 -6.32
N PHE A 384 15.37 19.95 -6.58
CA PHE A 384 15.10 18.55 -6.87
C PHE A 384 14.98 18.31 -8.37
N HIS A 385 15.12 17.06 -8.79
CA HIS A 385 14.57 16.66 -10.08
C HIS A 385 13.03 16.76 -10.04
N ALA A 386 12.40 17.02 -11.18
CA ALA A 386 10.94 17.10 -11.28
C ALA A 386 10.27 15.77 -10.89
N ILE A 387 11.00 14.65 -11.03
CA ILE A 387 10.67 13.36 -10.41
C ILE A 387 11.84 12.96 -9.53
N SER A 388 11.61 12.93 -8.22
CA SER A 388 12.60 12.66 -7.17
C SER A 388 12.13 11.54 -6.24
N GLY A 389 13.05 10.86 -5.57
CA GLY A 389 12.71 9.88 -4.55
C GLY A 389 12.45 10.56 -3.20
N HIS A 390 11.70 9.91 -2.30
CA HIS A 390 11.48 10.46 -0.96
C HIS A 390 12.80 10.75 -0.21
N ARG A 391 13.78 9.84 -0.32
CA ARG A 391 15.13 9.99 0.26
C ARG A 391 15.91 11.23 -0.16
N ASP A 392 15.52 11.86 -1.27
CA ASP A 392 16.12 13.14 -1.68
C ASP A 392 15.72 14.27 -0.72
N ALA A 393 14.54 14.19 -0.11
CA ALA A 393 13.94 15.25 0.72
C ALA A 393 13.92 14.93 2.23
N PHE A 394 14.00 13.66 2.61
CA PHE A 394 13.93 13.20 3.99
C PHE A 394 15.06 12.18 4.29
N ALA A 395 15.34 11.91 5.57
CA ALA A 395 16.27 10.86 5.99
C ALA A 395 15.50 9.53 6.06
N THR A 396 15.48 8.81 4.94
CA THR A 396 14.62 7.66 4.68
C THR A 396 15.27 6.73 3.66
N ASP A 397 14.91 5.45 3.70
CA ASP A 397 15.21 4.49 2.64
C ASP A 397 14.14 4.46 1.53
N CYS A 398 12.98 5.08 1.68
CA CYS A 398 11.95 5.23 0.66
C CYS A 398 12.49 5.99 -0.58
N PRO A 399 12.23 5.54 -1.83
CA PRO A 399 11.30 4.50 -2.25
C PRO A 399 11.89 3.07 -2.30
N GLY A 400 12.99 2.81 -1.60
CA GLY A 400 13.79 1.60 -1.67
C GLY A 400 14.85 1.66 -2.76
N ASP A 401 15.97 0.96 -2.58
CA ASP A 401 17.14 1.12 -3.44
C ASP A 401 16.85 0.76 -4.89
N THR A 402 16.16 -0.36 -5.11
CA THR A 402 15.88 -0.85 -6.47
C THR A 402 14.98 0.12 -7.23
N LEU A 403 13.86 0.58 -6.65
CA LEU A 403 12.98 1.56 -7.28
C LEU A 403 13.66 2.93 -7.44
N TYR A 404 14.50 3.33 -6.50
CA TYR A 404 15.28 4.57 -6.61
C TYR A 404 16.22 4.55 -7.84
N THR A 405 16.85 3.41 -8.15
CA THR A 405 17.69 3.30 -9.35
C THR A 405 16.90 3.50 -10.66
N ARG A 406 15.58 3.27 -10.64
CA ARG A 406 14.70 3.43 -11.82
C ARG A 406 14.29 4.87 -12.08
N LEU A 407 14.56 5.83 -11.18
CA LEU A 407 14.10 7.21 -11.33
C LEU A 407 14.65 7.91 -12.59
N GLY A 408 15.87 7.57 -13.02
CA GLY A 408 16.42 8.07 -14.29
C GLY A 408 15.60 7.65 -15.51
N ASP A 409 15.29 6.35 -15.61
CA ASP A 409 14.44 5.78 -16.67
C ASP A 409 13.03 6.39 -16.65
N ILE A 410 12.43 6.50 -15.45
CA ILE A 410 11.11 7.13 -15.26
C ILE A 410 11.11 8.56 -15.80
N ARG A 411 12.12 9.38 -15.48
CA ARG A 411 12.23 10.75 -16.00
C ARG A 411 12.29 10.79 -17.51
N SER A 412 13.20 10.03 -18.12
CA SER A 412 13.37 10.00 -19.58
C SER A 412 12.07 9.57 -20.29
N ARG A 413 11.41 8.52 -19.79
CA ARG A 413 10.17 8.02 -20.38
C ARG A 413 8.98 8.96 -20.14
N ALA A 414 8.91 9.62 -19.00
CA ALA A 414 7.87 10.60 -18.69
C ALA A 414 7.99 11.83 -19.61
N THR A 415 9.20 12.33 -19.86
CA THR A 415 9.46 13.41 -20.82
C THR A 415 9.05 13.02 -22.24
N HIS A 416 9.33 11.78 -22.66
CA HIS A 416 8.83 11.28 -23.94
C HIS A 416 7.30 11.23 -24.02
N LEU A 417 6.60 10.84 -22.94
CA LEU A 417 5.12 10.90 -22.90
C LEU A 417 4.57 12.33 -22.99
N GLN A 418 5.32 13.30 -22.47
CA GLN A 418 5.06 14.73 -22.64
C GLN A 418 5.37 15.24 -24.06
N GLY A 419 5.95 14.41 -24.94
CA GLY A 419 6.32 14.80 -26.30
C GLY A 419 7.44 15.84 -26.32
N ARG A 420 8.45 15.65 -25.48
CA ARG A 420 9.66 16.47 -25.37
C ARG A 420 10.89 15.67 -25.76
#